data_AF-A0A0T6ATD1-F1
#
_entry.id   AF-A0A0T6ATD1-F1
#
_cell.length_a   1.000
_cell.length_b   1.000
_cell.length_c   1.000
_cell.angle_alpha   90.00
_cell.angle_beta   90.00
_cell.angle_gamma   90.00
#
_symmetry.space_group_name_H-M   'P 1'
#
loop_
_entity.id
_entity.type
_entity.pdbx_description
1 polymer ?
#
loop_
_entity_poly.entity_id
_entity_poly.type
_entity_poly.pdbx_seq_one_letter_code
_entity_poly.pdbx_strand_id
1 'polypeptide(L)'
;GLEDQLLAMVVMQERPDLEEQRSAIIVGIAQMKQELKEIQERILYKLSVSEGSPLDDLEFIIMLEASKIKSDDIKTKVEAAEITQIDIDNTRSQYIPVANRGQILFFCLADLSNIDPMYQYSLEWFIKIFVSSMADTEKSEDLSQRVKTINDYFTFSLYSNVCRSLFEKHKLHFAFLMCIRILMDAKQIDPHEWHHFLAGGDPVTDLGLMI
;
A
#
# COMPACT_ATOMS: atom_id res chain seq x y z
N GLY A 1 -4.27 0.50 4.23
CA GLY A 1 -3.83 1.33 5.38
C GLY A 1 -3.13 2.59 4.89
N LEU A 2 -2.42 3.32 5.76
CA LEU A 2 -1.63 4.47 5.34
C LEU A 2 -0.51 4.06 4.38
N GLU A 3 0.15 2.92 4.62
CA GLU A 3 1.16 2.34 3.71
C GLU A 3 0.65 2.26 2.28
N ASP A 4 -0.53 1.66 2.05
CA ASP A 4 -1.10 1.50 0.71
C ASP A 4 -1.36 2.85 0.02
N GLN A 5 -1.80 3.86 0.79
CA GLN A 5 -2.02 5.21 0.27
C GLN A 5 -0.69 5.84 -0.15
N LEU A 6 0.34 5.73 0.70
CA LEU A 6 1.67 6.24 0.39
C LEU A 6 2.29 5.49 -0.78
N LEU A 7 2.12 4.17 -0.86
CA LEU A 7 2.59 3.36 -1.98
C LEU A 7 1.94 3.80 -3.29
N ALA A 8 0.62 4.02 -3.31
CA ALA A 8 -0.06 4.55 -4.48
C ALA A 8 0.51 5.92 -4.91
N MET A 9 0.81 6.80 -3.96
CA MET A 9 1.43 8.10 -4.25
C MET A 9 2.85 7.97 -4.81
N VAL A 10 3.68 7.09 -4.24
CA VAL A 10 5.05 6.84 -4.74
C VAL A 10 5.00 6.27 -6.15
N VAL A 11 4.15 5.27 -6.40
CA VAL A 11 4.01 4.65 -7.73
C VAL A 11 3.49 5.68 -8.74
N MET A 12 2.52 6.51 -8.38
CA MET A 12 2.02 7.56 -9.26
C MET A 12 3.12 8.56 -9.64
N GLN A 13 4.04 8.87 -8.72
CA GLN A 13 5.14 9.81 -8.96
C GLN A 13 6.29 9.19 -9.77
N GLU A 14 6.66 7.95 -9.47
CA GLU A 14 7.84 7.30 -10.06
C GLU A 14 7.51 6.50 -11.34
N ARG A 15 6.31 5.92 -11.41
CA ARG A 15 5.82 5.04 -12.49
C ARG A 15 4.34 5.32 -12.83
N PRO A 16 4.01 6.52 -13.31
CA PRO A 16 2.63 6.87 -13.69
C PRO A 16 2.08 5.93 -14.77
N ASP A 17 2.95 5.41 -15.64
CA ASP A 17 2.62 4.41 -16.67
C ASP A 17 2.01 3.15 -16.07
N LEU A 18 2.53 2.68 -14.92
CA LEU A 18 2.01 1.50 -14.24
C LEU A 18 0.67 1.77 -13.57
N GLU A 19 0.47 2.96 -13.02
CA GLU A 19 -0.80 3.29 -12.36
C GLU A 19 -1.94 3.48 -13.37
N GLU A 20 -1.64 4.02 -14.55
CA GLU A 20 -2.58 4.10 -15.67
C GLU A 20 -2.96 2.71 -16.18
N GLN A 21 -1.97 1.85 -16.44
CA GLN A 21 -2.19 0.46 -16.86
C GLN A 21 -3.01 -0.31 -15.82
N ARG A 22 -2.66 -0.20 -14.54
CA ARG A 22 -3.39 -0.81 -13.43
C ARG A 22 -4.85 -0.36 -13.42
N SER A 23 -5.09 0.95 -13.51
CA SER A 23 -6.44 1.51 -13.52
C SER A 23 -7.26 0.99 -14.70
N ALA A 24 -6.65 0.93 -15.89
CA ALA A 24 -7.30 0.37 -17.07
C ALA A 24 -7.64 -1.13 -16.92
N ILE A 25 -6.72 -1.93 -16.36
CA ILE A 25 -6.93 -3.36 -16.10
C ILE A 25 -8.06 -3.59 -15.10
N ILE A 26 -8.09 -2.83 -13.99
CA ILE A 26 -9.15 -2.97 -12.97
C ILE A 26 -10.52 -2.67 -13.57
N VAL A 27 -10.65 -1.58 -14.33
CA VAL A 27 -11.91 -1.22 -15.01
C VAL A 27 -12.29 -2.29 -16.03
N GLY A 28 -11.34 -2.76 -16.84
CA GLY A 28 -11.57 -3.81 -17.84
C GLY A 28 -12.03 -5.13 -17.23
N ILE A 29 -11.40 -5.59 -16.15
CA ILE A 29 -11.80 -6.80 -15.42
C ILE A 29 -13.22 -6.64 -14.85
N ALA A 30 -13.54 -5.49 -14.25
CA ALA A 30 -14.87 -5.23 -13.71
C ALA A 30 -15.94 -5.28 -14.81
N GLN A 31 -15.69 -4.66 -15.96
CA GLN A 31 -16.59 -4.68 -17.11
C GLN A 31 -16.77 -6.09 -17.68
N MET A 32 -15.70 -6.85 -17.83
CA MET A 32 -15.74 -8.25 -18.30
C MET A 32 -16.51 -9.16 -17.33
N LYS A 33 -16.32 -8.99 -16.02
CA LYS A 33 -17.07 -9.74 -14.99
C LYS A 33 -18.57 -9.40 -15.02
N GLN A 34 -18.91 -8.14 -15.25
CA GLN A 34 -20.30 -7.71 -15.43
C GLN A 34 -20.92 -8.29 -16.70
N GLU A 35 -20.22 -8.26 -17.83
CA GLU A 35 -20.69 -8.84 -19.09
C GLU A 35 -20.93 -10.36 -18.99
N LEU A 36 -20.05 -11.07 -18.28
CA LEU A 36 -20.20 -12.50 -18.02
C LEU A 36 -21.46 -12.78 -17.17
N LYS A 37 -21.75 -11.94 -16.18
CA LYS A 37 -22.96 -12.02 -15.37
C LYS A 37 -24.22 -11.78 -16.21
N GLU A 38 -24.22 -10.77 -17.08
CA GLU A 38 -25.35 -10.47 -17.97
C GLU A 38 -25.64 -11.61 -18.95
N ILE A 39 -24.59 -12.27 -19.47
CA ILE A 39 -24.73 -13.47 -20.30
C ILE A 39 -25.44 -14.58 -19.50
N GLN A 40 -25.01 -14.82 -18.25
CA GLN A 40 -25.62 -15.85 -17.39
C GLN A 40 -27.08 -15.54 -17.07
N GLU A 41 -27.41 -14.29 -16.74
CA GLU A 41 -28.77 -13.85 -16.45
C GLU A 41 -29.68 -13.98 -17.67
N ARG A 42 -29.19 -13.65 -18.87
CA ARG A 42 -29.93 -13.81 -20.13
C ARG A 42 -30.27 -15.28 -20.42
N ILE A 43 -29.33 -16.19 -20.15
CA ILE A 43 -29.54 -17.63 -20.30
C ILE A 43 -30.59 -18.13 -19.30
N LEU A 44 -30.46 -17.75 -18.02
CA LEU A 44 -31.42 -18.13 -16.96
C LEU A 44 -32.82 -17.62 -17.27
N TYR A 45 -32.93 -16.36 -17.73
CA TYR A 45 -34.21 -15.78 -18.12
C TYR A 45 -34.86 -16.59 -19.26
N LYS A 46 -34.12 -16.89 -20.32
CA LYS A 46 -34.64 -17.69 -21.44
C LYS A 46 -35.06 -19.09 -21.03
N LEU A 47 -34.30 -19.76 -20.16
CA LEU A 47 -34.69 -21.05 -19.56
C LEU A 47 -35.98 -20.96 -18.74
N SER A 48 -36.21 -19.84 -18.05
CA SER A 48 -37.40 -19.66 -17.21
C SER A 48 -38.69 -19.37 -17.99
N VAL A 49 -38.57 -18.78 -19.19
CA VAL A 49 -39.71 -18.36 -20.02
C VAL A 49 -40.04 -19.37 -21.13
N SER A 50 -39.16 -20.34 -21.44
CA SER A 50 -39.43 -21.34 -22.47
C SER A 50 -40.57 -22.28 -22.06
N GLU A 51 -41.69 -22.26 -22.80
CA GLU A 51 -42.76 -23.25 -22.69
C GLU A 51 -42.43 -24.47 -23.56
N GLY A 52 -42.11 -25.61 -22.95
CA GLY A 52 -41.69 -26.84 -23.65
C GLY A 52 -40.24 -27.24 -23.37
N SER A 53 -39.69 -28.19 -24.13
CA SER A 53 -38.29 -28.61 -23.99
C SER A 53 -37.37 -27.53 -24.60
N PRO A 54 -36.40 -26.96 -23.84
CA PRO A 54 -35.44 -26.00 -24.39
C PRO A 54 -34.59 -26.53 -25.56
N LEU A 55 -34.57 -27.86 -25.74
CA LEU A 55 -33.86 -28.52 -26.84
C LEU A 55 -34.60 -28.42 -28.19
N ASP A 56 -35.86 -27.99 -28.18
CA ASP A 56 -36.67 -27.82 -29.40
C ASP A 56 -36.59 -26.39 -29.96
N ASP A 57 -36.03 -25.44 -29.18
CA ASP A 57 -35.83 -24.05 -29.57
C ASP A 57 -34.45 -23.85 -30.22
N LEU A 58 -34.43 -23.94 -31.55
CA LEU A 58 -33.21 -23.77 -32.36
C LEU A 58 -32.56 -22.39 -32.14
N GLU A 59 -33.35 -21.33 -31.94
CA GLU A 59 -32.85 -19.97 -31.72
C GLU A 59 -32.16 -19.88 -30.35
N PHE A 60 -32.72 -20.53 -29.35
CA PHE A 60 -32.11 -20.64 -28.03
C PHE A 60 -30.80 -21.45 -28.06
N ILE A 61 -30.73 -22.54 -28.82
CA ILE A 61 -29.50 -23.33 -29.01
C ILE A 61 -28.38 -22.49 -29.64
N ILE A 62 -28.69 -21.74 -30.71
CA ILE A 62 -27.72 -20.85 -31.37
C ILE A 62 -27.25 -19.76 -30.40
N MET A 63 -28.16 -19.21 -29.59
CA MET A 63 -27.83 -18.21 -28.58
C MET A 63 -26.91 -18.78 -27.48
N LEU A 64 -27.15 -20.01 -27.04
CA LEU A 64 -26.30 -20.71 -26.07
C LEU A 64 -24.89 -20.95 -26.62
N GLU A 65 -24.76 -21.39 -27.86
CA GLU A 65 -23.47 -21.61 -28.50
C GLU A 65 -22.67 -20.30 -28.62
N ALA A 66 -23.31 -19.23 -29.10
CA ALA A 66 -22.69 -17.90 -29.18
C ALA A 66 -22.29 -17.37 -27.78
N SER A 67 -23.15 -17.57 -26.78
CA SER A 67 -22.90 -17.15 -25.39
C SER A 67 -21.76 -17.93 -24.75
N LYS A 68 -21.62 -19.22 -25.06
CA LYS A 68 -20.50 -20.06 -24.61
C LYS A 68 -19.19 -19.56 -25.20
N ILE A 69 -19.11 -19.37 -26.52
CA ILE A 69 -17.91 -18.86 -27.19
C ILE A 69 -17.47 -17.52 -26.59
N LYS A 70 -18.43 -16.60 -26.40
CA LYS A 70 -18.15 -15.30 -25.80
C LYS A 70 -17.70 -15.39 -24.33
N SER A 71 -18.33 -16.26 -23.54
CA SER A 71 -17.96 -16.46 -22.13
C SER A 71 -16.55 -17.05 -21.99
N ASP A 72 -16.18 -17.98 -22.87
CA ASP A 72 -14.85 -18.58 -22.87
C ASP A 72 -13.78 -17.55 -23.28
N ASP A 73 -14.03 -16.71 -24.29
CA ASP A 73 -13.16 -15.58 -24.65
C ASP A 73 -12.98 -14.58 -23.48
N ILE A 74 -14.08 -14.22 -22.80
CA ILE A 74 -14.03 -13.35 -21.62
C ILE A 74 -13.17 -13.96 -20.52
N LYS A 75 -13.33 -15.26 -20.22
CA LYS A 75 -12.53 -15.94 -19.19
C LYS A 75 -11.04 -15.89 -19.52
N THR A 76 -10.66 -16.21 -20.76
CA THR A 76 -9.26 -16.15 -21.19
C THR A 76 -8.69 -14.74 -21.08
N LYS A 77 -9.47 -13.70 -21.43
CA LYS A 77 -9.05 -12.30 -21.27
C LYS A 77 -8.91 -11.86 -19.82
N VAL A 78 -9.82 -12.30 -18.95
CA VAL A 78 -9.74 -12.04 -17.50
C VAL A 78 -8.49 -12.70 -16.93
N GLU A 79 -8.21 -13.96 -17.27
CA GLU A 79 -7.00 -14.67 -16.83
C GLU A 79 -5.72 -13.94 -17.27
N ALA A 80 -5.64 -13.52 -18.54
CA ALA A 80 -4.49 -12.75 -19.03
C ALA A 80 -4.32 -11.39 -18.32
N ALA A 81 -5.43 -10.70 -18.04
CA ALA A 81 -5.43 -9.44 -17.31
C ALA A 81 -4.99 -9.62 -15.84
N GLU A 82 -5.42 -10.71 -15.20
CA GLU A 82 -5.02 -11.05 -13.82
C GLU A 82 -3.52 -11.40 -13.75
N ILE A 83 -2.95 -12.09 -14.75
CA ILE A 83 -1.50 -12.31 -14.84
C ILE A 83 -0.76 -10.98 -14.99
N THR A 84 -1.22 -10.10 -15.87
CA THR A 84 -0.60 -8.78 -16.07
C THR A 84 -0.68 -7.93 -14.78
N GLN A 85 -1.78 -8.04 -14.04
CA GLN A 85 -1.96 -7.36 -12.76
C GLN A 85 -0.92 -7.82 -11.72
N ILE A 86 -0.59 -9.11 -11.68
CA ILE A 86 0.45 -9.65 -10.80
C ILE A 86 1.82 -9.03 -11.13
N ASP A 87 2.17 -8.91 -12.42
CA ASP A 87 3.45 -8.31 -12.84
C ASP A 87 3.53 -6.82 -12.47
N ILE A 88 2.42 -6.10 -12.62
CA ILE A 88 2.30 -4.72 -12.16
C ILE A 88 2.49 -4.65 -10.65
N ASP A 89 1.81 -5.49 -9.88
CA ASP A 89 1.89 -5.48 -8.41
C ASP A 89 3.28 -5.88 -7.91
N ASN A 90 3.97 -6.80 -8.58
CA ASN A 90 5.37 -7.12 -8.34
C ASN A 90 6.27 -5.90 -8.54
N THR A 91 6.06 -5.13 -9.61
CA THR A 91 6.83 -3.91 -9.84
C THR A 91 6.52 -2.82 -8.80
N ARG A 92 5.24 -2.65 -8.43
CA ARG A 92 4.81 -1.72 -7.37
C ARG A 92 5.43 -2.09 -6.03
N SER A 93 5.51 -3.39 -5.72
CA SER A 93 6.06 -3.88 -4.45
C SER A 93 7.49 -3.41 -4.17
N GLN A 94 8.26 -3.10 -5.21
CA GLN A 94 9.63 -2.62 -5.08
C GLN A 94 9.70 -1.21 -4.46
N TYR A 95 8.59 -0.47 -4.45
CA TYR A 95 8.47 0.84 -3.81
C TYR A 95 7.89 0.79 -2.39
N ILE A 96 7.46 -0.39 -1.90
CA ILE A 96 6.99 -0.58 -0.51
C ILE A 96 7.96 -0.01 0.53
N PRO A 97 9.29 -0.14 0.40
CA PRO A 97 10.22 0.41 1.40
C PRO A 97 10.11 1.93 1.57
N VAL A 98 9.69 2.67 0.52
CA VAL A 98 9.46 4.12 0.61
C VAL A 98 8.15 4.41 1.34
N ALA A 99 7.09 3.66 1.03
CA ALA A 99 5.80 3.80 1.68
C ALA A 99 5.86 3.44 3.17
N ASN A 100 6.55 2.35 3.52
CA ASN A 100 6.76 1.93 4.91
C ASN A 100 7.57 2.98 5.68
N ARG A 101 8.66 3.51 5.09
CA ARG A 101 9.42 4.63 5.68
C ARG A 101 8.51 5.84 5.95
N GLY A 102 7.67 6.19 4.98
CA GLY A 102 6.66 7.25 5.13
C GLY A 102 5.71 6.98 6.30
N GLN A 103 5.13 5.79 6.38
CA GLN A 103 4.22 5.42 7.46
C GLN A 103 4.88 5.52 8.85
N ILE A 104 6.09 4.96 9.01
CA ILE A 104 6.84 5.00 10.26
C ILE A 104 7.05 6.44 10.71
N LEU A 105 7.49 7.29 9.80
CA LEU A 105 7.77 8.69 10.10
C LEU A 105 6.52 9.50 10.40
N PHE A 106 5.39 9.20 9.73
CA PHE A 106 4.11 9.81 10.06
C PHE A 106 3.67 9.48 11.49
N PHE A 107 3.82 8.23 11.92
CA PHE A 107 3.47 7.86 13.29
C PHE A 107 4.43 8.46 14.33
N CYS A 108 5.72 8.59 14.01
CA CYS A 108 6.65 9.36 14.86
C CYS A 108 6.22 10.82 15.00
N LEU A 109 5.73 11.43 13.93
CA LEU A 109 5.22 12.79 13.90
C LEU A 109 3.93 12.92 14.73
N ALA A 110 3.00 11.97 14.60
CA ALA A 110 1.77 11.94 15.36
C ALA A 110 2.02 11.75 16.87
N ASP A 111 3.00 10.93 17.25
CA ASP A 111 3.37 10.67 18.64
C ASP A 111 3.87 11.94 19.36
N LEU A 112 4.32 12.98 18.65
CA LEU A 112 4.78 14.24 19.26
C LEU A 112 3.69 14.97 20.03
N SER A 113 2.41 14.80 19.70
CA SER A 113 1.31 15.43 20.44
C SER A 113 1.21 14.92 21.88
N ASN A 114 1.80 13.76 22.19
CA ASN A 114 1.89 13.21 23.54
C ASN A 114 2.95 13.92 24.39
N ILE A 115 3.93 14.58 23.75
CA ILE A 115 4.97 15.38 24.43
C ILE A 115 4.42 16.76 24.73
N ASP A 116 3.81 17.40 23.74
CA ASP A 116 3.17 18.70 23.87
C ASP A 116 1.97 18.78 22.92
N PRO A 117 0.75 19.10 23.42
CA PRO A 117 -0.44 19.21 22.57
C PRO A 117 -0.32 20.22 21.43
N MET A 118 0.64 21.16 21.49
CA MET A 118 0.92 22.09 20.39
C MET A 118 1.59 21.44 19.18
N TYR A 119 2.18 20.24 19.34
CA TYR A 119 2.86 19.53 18.26
C TYR A 119 1.90 18.67 17.45
N GLN A 120 1.01 19.35 16.72
CA GLN A 120 0.05 18.71 15.82
C GLN A 120 0.34 19.10 14.38
N TYR A 121 0.34 18.08 13.52
CA TYR A 121 0.58 18.23 12.10
C TYR A 121 -0.49 17.46 11.33
N SER A 122 -1.00 18.05 10.26
CA SER A 122 -2.00 17.37 9.43
C SER A 122 -1.34 16.35 8.52
N LEU A 123 -2.10 15.30 8.19
CA LEU A 123 -1.69 14.32 7.18
C LEU A 123 -1.44 14.99 5.82
N GLU A 124 -2.24 15.99 5.46
CA GLU A 124 -2.06 16.73 4.20
C GLU A 124 -0.70 17.45 4.14
N TRP A 125 -0.29 18.09 5.24
CA TRP A 125 1.02 18.75 5.31
C TRP A 125 2.17 17.74 5.18
N PHE A 126 2.05 16.60 5.86
CA PHE A 126 3.01 15.51 5.78
C PHE A 126 3.14 14.97 4.34
N ILE A 127 2.00 14.72 3.69
CA ILE A 127 1.96 14.22 2.29
C ILE A 127 2.64 15.21 1.33
N LYS A 128 2.47 16.52 1.53
CA LYS A 128 3.16 17.53 0.70
C LYS A 128 4.68 17.37 0.78
N ILE A 129 5.24 17.23 1.99
CA ILE A 129 6.69 17.01 2.16
C ILE A 129 7.12 15.69 1.52
N PHE A 130 6.33 14.63 1.69
CA PHE A 130 6.60 13.31 1.13
C PHE A 130 6.67 13.34 -0.41
N VAL A 131 5.67 13.94 -1.06
CA VAL A 131 5.62 14.06 -2.52
C VAL A 131 6.73 14.97 -3.05
N SER A 132 6.95 16.14 -2.43
CA SER A 132 8.05 17.03 -2.83
C SER A 132 9.41 16.36 -2.70
N SER A 133 9.63 15.51 -1.69
CA SER A 133 10.89 14.79 -1.51
C SER A 133 11.23 13.86 -2.66
N MET A 134 10.22 13.27 -3.31
CA MET A 134 10.44 12.46 -4.51
C MET A 134 10.76 13.33 -5.73
N ALA A 135 10.11 14.49 -5.87
CA ALA A 135 10.35 15.42 -6.95
C ALA A 135 11.73 16.11 -6.87
N ASP A 136 12.19 16.41 -5.66
CA ASP A 136 13.41 17.18 -5.39
C ASP A 136 14.69 16.33 -5.36
N THR A 137 14.56 15.01 -5.48
CA THR A 137 15.70 14.08 -5.45
C THR A 137 16.07 13.62 -6.86
N GLU A 138 17.37 13.44 -7.09
CA GLU A 138 17.88 12.94 -8.37
C GLU A 138 17.34 11.54 -8.69
N LYS A 139 16.92 11.35 -9.95
CA LYS A 139 16.48 10.05 -10.45
C LYS A 139 17.69 9.15 -10.67
N SER A 140 17.50 7.85 -10.41
CA SER A 140 18.50 6.81 -10.61
C SER A 140 17.88 5.67 -11.42
N GLU A 141 18.63 5.11 -12.36
CA GLU A 141 18.22 3.90 -13.09
C GLU A 141 18.23 2.66 -12.20
N ASP A 142 19.13 2.63 -11.20
CA ASP A 142 19.07 1.61 -10.15
C ASP A 142 17.97 1.96 -9.14
N LEU A 143 16.98 1.08 -9.04
CA LEU A 143 15.83 1.28 -8.18
C LEU A 143 16.21 1.20 -6.69
N SER A 144 17.15 0.33 -6.32
CA SER A 144 17.58 0.22 -4.92
C SER A 144 18.21 1.53 -4.45
N GLN A 145 19.09 2.10 -5.27
CA GLN A 145 19.67 3.41 -5.04
C GLN A 145 18.60 4.52 -5.04
N ARG A 146 17.62 4.47 -5.96
CA ARG A 146 16.51 5.45 -5.99
C ARG A 146 15.71 5.43 -4.69
N VAL A 147 15.29 4.26 -4.23
CA VAL A 147 14.56 4.05 -2.98
C VAL A 147 15.35 4.59 -1.79
N LYS A 148 16.66 4.29 -1.73
CA LYS A 148 17.53 4.79 -0.67
C LYS A 148 17.62 6.32 -0.68
N THR A 149 17.84 6.92 -1.86
CA THR A 149 17.94 8.38 -2.01
C THR A 149 16.66 9.09 -1.57
N ILE A 150 15.49 8.59 -1.99
CA ILE A 150 14.19 9.15 -1.56
C ILE A 150 14.06 9.06 -0.04
N ASN A 151 14.33 7.89 0.54
CA ASN A 151 14.20 7.67 1.98
C ASN A 151 15.11 8.58 2.80
N ASP A 152 16.38 8.70 2.40
CA ASP A 152 17.36 9.53 3.09
C ASP A 152 16.97 11.02 3.03
N TYR A 153 16.61 11.51 1.84
CA TYR A 153 16.19 12.90 1.65
C TYR A 153 14.89 13.22 2.37
N PHE A 154 13.86 12.37 2.23
CA PHE A 154 12.57 12.55 2.90
C PHE A 154 12.73 12.58 4.42
N THR A 155 13.51 11.64 4.98
CA THR A 155 13.79 11.57 6.43
C THR A 155 14.40 12.89 6.92
N PHE A 156 15.42 13.39 6.20
CA PHE A 156 16.08 14.65 6.55
C PHE A 156 15.18 15.88 6.37
N SER A 157 14.43 15.93 5.28
CA SER A 157 13.50 17.01 4.96
C SER A 157 12.40 17.12 6.01
N LEU A 158 11.78 15.99 6.38
CA LEU A 158 10.77 15.96 7.43
C LEU A 158 11.34 16.40 8.77
N TYR A 159 12.47 15.83 9.20
CA TYR A 159 13.15 16.22 10.43
C TYR A 159 13.42 17.73 10.48
N SER A 160 14.00 18.28 9.41
CA SER A 160 14.34 19.69 9.31
C SER A 160 13.10 20.59 9.37
N ASN A 161 12.00 20.19 8.72
CA ASN A 161 10.76 20.95 8.75
C ASN A 161 10.11 20.95 10.15
N VAL A 162 10.07 19.80 10.82
CA VAL A 162 9.51 19.66 12.17
C VAL A 162 10.36 20.40 13.20
N CYS A 163 11.69 20.30 13.11
CA CYS A 163 12.58 20.98 14.07
C CYS A 163 12.54 22.51 14.00
N ARG A 164 11.93 23.12 12.98
CA ARG A 164 11.69 24.57 12.96
C ARG A 164 10.58 25.01 13.93
N SER A 165 9.65 24.13 14.25
CA SER A 165 8.52 24.39 15.16
C SER A 165 8.71 23.77 16.55
N LEU A 166 9.66 22.85 16.73
CA LEU A 166 9.96 22.24 18.04
C LEU A 166 10.80 23.15 18.95
N PHE A 167 10.52 23.09 20.26
CA PHE A 167 11.42 23.61 21.28
C PHE A 167 12.75 22.82 21.25
N GLU A 168 13.86 23.50 21.51
CA GLU A 168 15.22 22.93 21.45
C GLU A 168 15.34 21.62 22.26
N LYS A 169 14.77 21.58 23.47
CA LYS A 169 14.76 20.41 24.35
C LYS A 169 14.11 19.16 23.76
N HIS A 170 13.23 19.29 22.77
CA HIS A 170 12.50 18.17 22.16
C HIS A 170 13.08 17.71 20.82
N LYS A 171 14.01 18.47 20.21
CA LYS A 171 14.59 18.13 18.91
C LYS A 171 15.39 16.82 18.95
N LEU A 172 16.20 16.63 20.00
CA LEU A 172 16.97 15.40 20.17
C LEU A 172 16.05 14.19 20.40
N HIS A 173 14.98 14.38 21.18
CA HIS A 173 14.00 13.32 21.42
C HIS A 173 13.34 12.88 20.11
N PHE A 174 12.93 13.82 19.26
CA PHE A 174 12.33 13.50 17.96
C PHE A 174 13.32 12.78 17.03
N ALA A 175 14.56 13.27 16.93
CA ALA A 175 15.62 12.60 16.15
C ALA A 175 15.85 11.16 16.62
N PHE A 176 15.93 10.96 17.94
CA PHE A 176 16.13 9.66 18.54
C PHE A 176 14.95 8.71 18.26
N LEU A 177 13.71 9.19 18.43
CA LEU A 177 12.49 8.42 18.14
C LEU A 177 12.45 7.96 16.68
N MET A 178 12.69 8.87 15.73
CA MET A 178 12.74 8.54 14.30
C MET A 178 13.80 7.44 14.03
N CYS A 179 15.00 7.61 14.58
CA CYS A 179 16.11 6.67 14.40
C CYS A 179 15.75 5.27 14.93
N ILE A 180 15.29 5.18 16.17
CA ILE A 180 14.90 3.90 16.79
C ILE A 180 13.80 3.22 16.00
N ARG A 181 12.73 3.94 15.61
CA ARG A 181 11.61 3.36 14.86
C ARG A 181 12.05 2.85 13.49
N ILE A 182 12.94 3.56 12.80
CA ILE A 182 13.54 3.11 11.53
C ILE A 182 14.39 1.85 11.74
N LEU A 183 15.21 1.81 12.78
CA LEU A 183 16.09 0.67 13.06
C LEU A 183 15.33 -0.57 13.54
N MET A 184 14.25 -0.39 14.30
CA MET A 184 13.35 -1.47 14.70
C MET A 184 12.65 -2.10 13.49
N ASP A 185 12.16 -1.29 12.55
CA ASP A 185 11.59 -1.79 11.28
C ASP A 185 12.63 -2.57 10.47
N ALA A 186 13.87 -2.07 10.43
CA ALA A 186 15.00 -2.78 9.82
C ALA A 186 15.47 -4.01 10.62
N LYS A 187 14.82 -4.35 11.74
CA LYS A 187 15.16 -5.46 12.65
C LYS A 187 16.59 -5.39 13.19
N GLN A 188 17.13 -4.18 13.32
CA GLN A 188 18.46 -3.93 13.88
C GLN A 188 18.43 -3.65 15.38
N ILE A 189 17.23 -3.49 15.96
CA ILE A 189 17.01 -3.31 17.40
C ILE A 189 16.02 -4.38 17.85
N ASP A 190 16.40 -5.15 18.88
CA ASP A 190 15.50 -6.11 19.52
C ASP A 190 14.42 -5.35 20.31
N PRO A 191 13.12 -5.64 20.11
CA PRO A 191 12.04 -5.04 20.88
C PRO A 191 12.17 -5.23 22.41
N HIS A 192 12.74 -6.34 22.88
CA HIS A 192 12.99 -6.60 24.29
C HIS A 192 14.10 -5.71 24.85
N GLU A 193 15.20 -5.54 24.10
CA GLU A 193 16.28 -4.61 24.48
C GLU A 193 15.76 -3.18 24.51
N TRP A 194 14.93 -2.80 23.54
CA TRP A 194 14.29 -1.48 23.52
C TRP A 194 13.36 -1.28 24.72
N HIS A 195 12.54 -2.28 25.05
CA HIS A 195 11.68 -2.21 26.22
C HIS A 195 12.48 -2.07 27.51
N HIS A 196 13.54 -2.86 27.67
CA HIS A 196 14.45 -2.78 28.81
C HIS A 196 15.15 -1.42 28.88
N PHE A 197 15.56 -0.84 27.75
CA PHE A 197 16.15 0.49 27.69
C PHE A 197 15.18 1.57 28.19
N LEU A 198 13.88 1.45 27.88
CA LEU A 198 12.85 2.41 28.28
C LEU A 198 12.38 2.22 29.73
N ALA A 199 12.11 0.98 30.14
CA ALA A 199 11.55 0.65 31.44
C ALA A 199 12.63 0.49 32.53
N GLY A 200 13.90 0.34 32.12
CA GLY A 200 14.99 -0.07 32.98
C GLY A 200 15.02 -1.59 33.18
N GLY A 201 15.93 -2.05 34.04
CA GLY A 201 15.83 -3.39 34.59
C GLY A 201 14.72 -3.43 35.61
N ASP A 202 13.70 -4.26 35.37
CA ASP A 202 12.95 -4.81 36.50
C ASP A 202 13.99 -5.32 37.50
N PRO A 203 13.98 -4.89 38.77
CA PRO A 203 14.84 -5.51 39.75
C PRO A 203 14.56 -7.00 39.68
N VAL A 204 15.59 -7.81 39.46
CA VAL A 204 15.50 -9.24 39.72
C VAL A 204 15.12 -9.31 41.19
N THR A 205 13.83 -9.48 41.46
CA THR A 205 13.36 -9.79 42.80
C THR A 205 14.02 -11.12 43.09
N ASP A 206 15.12 -11.05 43.83
CA ASP A 206 15.79 -12.19 44.39
C ASP A 206 14.67 -12.99 45.05
N LEU A 207 14.31 -14.12 44.44
CA LEU A 207 13.39 -15.10 45.00
C LEU A 207 14.19 -15.73 46.13
N GLY A 208 14.34 -14.95 47.19
CA GLY A 208 14.94 -15.32 48.43
C GLY A 208 14.18 -16.53 48.92
N LEU A 209 14.89 -17.66 48.94
CA LEU A 209 14.80 -18.67 49.98
C LEU A 209 13.37 -18.90 50.50
N MET A 210 12.56 -19.62 49.74
CA MET A 210 11.62 -20.54 50.37
C MET A 210 12.37 -21.83 50.67
N ILE A 211 13.05 -21.83 51.83
CA ILE A 211 13.28 -23.04 52.63
C ILE A 211 11.97 -23.33 53.37
#